data_AF-A0A6A5CC77-F1
#
_entry.id   AF-A0A6A5CC77-F1
#
_cell.length_a   1.000
_cell.length_b   1.000
_cell.length_c   1.000
_cell.angle_alpha   90.00
_cell.angle_beta   90.00
_cell.angle_gamma   90.00
#
_symmetry.space_group_name_H-M   'P 1'
#
loop_
_entity.id
_entity.type
_entity.pdbx_description
1 polymer ?
#
loop_
_entity_poly.entity_id
_entity_poly.type
_entity_poly.pdbx_seq_one_letter_code
_entity_poly.pdbx_strand_id
1 'polypeptide(L)'
;MTQSLLLADETCREKNSHLFKDGCTAVIFAFLTLSYCEAKRFAIFGNVGDARAIMGTVFISFNDDDETNNGHSLNTLSKKNHPPIIEFEVHRMTQDHKPTVTSDHDPSEVIRIRNCGGYVINSRTMGTYGVARALGDWESRPFLSNEPHVNGCVLTCPITTTCATTCEGNHDSNNCEQLLTTTTLSTPRTWTLEKQMIILGCDGVWDVLSDQDVFEMTAFTWFHSNHSMTINNNNTSSIPLSSSITTHSTNKVSAVIRDFAHSAGSTDNISVIVIEL
;
A
#
# COMPACT_ATOMS: atom_id res chain seq x y z
N MET A 1 10.16 -30.34 -12.37
CA MET A 1 8.72 -30.48 -12.06
C MET A 1 7.94 -29.21 -12.46
N THR A 2 8.36 -28.53 -13.54
CA THR A 2 7.81 -27.22 -13.97
C THR A 2 7.31 -27.25 -15.42
N GLN A 3 7.80 -28.16 -16.26
CA GLN A 3 7.31 -28.32 -17.64
C GLN A 3 5.98 -29.07 -17.75
N SER A 4 5.67 -29.96 -16.81
CA SER A 4 4.46 -30.80 -16.86
C SER A 4 3.18 -30.06 -16.43
N LEU A 5 3.28 -28.96 -15.66
CA LEU A 5 2.13 -28.12 -15.31
C LEU A 5 1.75 -27.16 -16.45
N LEU A 6 2.74 -26.68 -17.22
CA LEU A 6 2.55 -25.80 -18.38
C LEU A 6 1.87 -26.51 -19.57
N LEU A 7 2.22 -27.78 -19.83
CA LEU A 7 1.64 -28.54 -20.95
C LEU A 7 0.19 -28.97 -20.71
N ALA A 8 -0.20 -29.18 -19.45
CA ALA A 8 -1.59 -29.44 -19.08
C ALA A 8 -2.45 -28.17 -19.21
N ASP A 9 -1.86 -27.00 -19.01
CA ASP A 9 -2.50 -25.70 -19.23
C ASP A 9 -2.70 -25.44 -20.74
N GLU A 10 -1.71 -25.67 -21.60
CA GLU A 10 -1.81 -25.47 -23.06
C GLU A 10 -2.88 -26.31 -23.78
N THR A 11 -3.09 -27.56 -23.35
CA THR A 11 -4.15 -28.40 -23.93
C THR A 11 -5.55 -28.09 -23.41
N CYS A 12 -5.65 -27.53 -22.19
CA CYS A 12 -6.91 -27.01 -21.65
C CYS A 12 -7.25 -25.62 -22.23
N ARG A 13 -6.21 -24.80 -22.50
CA ARG A 13 -6.25 -23.45 -23.10
C ARG A 13 -6.91 -23.42 -24.47
N GLU A 14 -6.61 -24.36 -25.37
CA GLU A 14 -7.19 -24.36 -26.73
C GLU A 14 -8.64 -24.88 -26.76
N LYS A 15 -8.98 -25.87 -25.92
CA LYS A 15 -10.30 -26.51 -25.94
C LYS A 15 -11.39 -25.69 -25.26
N ASN A 16 -11.02 -24.85 -24.29
CA ASN A 16 -11.95 -24.12 -23.43
C ASN A 16 -11.84 -22.60 -23.56
N SER A 17 -11.12 -22.06 -24.54
CA SER A 17 -10.97 -20.60 -24.74
C SER A 17 -12.31 -19.86 -24.77
N HIS A 18 -13.33 -20.47 -25.37
CA HIS A 18 -14.70 -19.95 -25.43
C HIS A 18 -15.43 -19.89 -24.07
N LEU A 19 -14.94 -20.58 -23.04
CA LEU A 19 -15.48 -20.58 -21.66
C LEU A 19 -14.86 -19.49 -20.79
N PHE A 20 -13.69 -18.95 -21.16
CA PHE A 20 -12.96 -17.94 -20.38
C PHE A 20 -12.93 -16.59 -21.09
N LYS A 21 -14.14 -16.07 -21.35
CA LYS A 21 -14.33 -14.78 -22.02
C LYS A 21 -14.13 -13.58 -21.11
N ASP A 22 -14.31 -13.78 -19.81
CA ASP A 22 -14.19 -12.70 -18.83
C ASP A 22 -12.74 -12.56 -18.38
N GLY A 23 -12.37 -11.35 -17.98
CA GLY A 23 -11.10 -11.05 -17.35
C GLY A 23 -11.25 -10.27 -16.06
N CYS A 24 -10.18 -10.25 -15.27
CA CYS A 24 -10.09 -9.47 -14.05
C CYS A 24 -8.68 -8.94 -13.82
N THR A 25 -8.62 -7.82 -13.13
CA THR A 25 -7.39 -7.29 -12.55
C THR A 25 -7.13 -7.96 -11.20
N ALA A 26 -5.87 -8.00 -10.78
CA ALA A 26 -5.50 -8.50 -9.46
C ALA A 26 -4.33 -7.69 -8.91
N VAL A 27 -4.52 -7.11 -7.73
CA VAL A 27 -3.45 -6.61 -6.88
C VAL A 27 -3.39 -7.47 -5.63
N ILE A 28 -2.20 -7.97 -5.30
CA ILE A 28 -1.99 -8.96 -4.25
C ILE A 28 -0.89 -8.46 -3.34
N PHE A 29 -1.10 -8.66 -2.04
CA PHE A 29 -0.08 -8.52 -1.00
C PHE A 29 0.13 -9.86 -0.31
N ALA A 30 1.39 -10.27 -0.14
CA ALA A 30 1.80 -11.43 0.61
C ALA A 30 2.81 -11.03 1.69
N PHE A 31 2.55 -11.47 2.92
CA PHE A 31 3.42 -11.27 4.07
C PHE A 31 4.18 -12.56 4.37
N LEU A 32 5.51 -12.49 4.39
CA LEU A 32 6.36 -13.62 4.73
C LEU A 32 7.20 -13.31 5.97
N THR A 33 7.18 -14.24 6.93
CA THR A 33 8.08 -14.23 8.08
C THR A 33 9.04 -15.40 7.96
N LEU A 34 10.34 -15.12 7.89
CA LEU A 34 11.37 -16.16 7.90
C LEU A 34 11.88 -16.36 9.32
N SER A 35 11.53 -17.50 9.93
CA SER A 35 11.83 -17.78 11.34
C SER A 35 13.31 -18.06 11.65
N TYR A 36 14.18 -18.19 10.64
CA TYR A 36 15.54 -18.69 10.84
C TYR A 36 16.60 -17.58 11.07
N CYS A 37 16.30 -16.32 10.73
CA CYS A 37 17.22 -15.21 10.88
C CYS A 37 16.45 -13.97 11.39
N GLU A 38 16.64 -13.60 12.67
CA GLU A 38 16.26 -12.28 13.22
C GLU A 38 14.93 -11.71 12.70
N ALA A 39 13.84 -12.49 12.75
CA ALA A 39 12.46 -12.10 12.41
C ALA A 39 12.31 -11.04 11.29
N LYS A 40 13.04 -11.19 10.17
CA LYS A 40 12.84 -10.30 9.02
C LYS A 40 11.47 -10.57 8.43
N ARG A 41 10.68 -9.50 8.31
CA ARG A 41 9.34 -9.51 7.71
C ARG A 41 9.48 -9.00 6.29
N PHE A 42 8.92 -9.72 5.34
CA PHE A 42 8.94 -9.35 3.93
C PHE A 42 7.52 -9.08 3.46
N ALA A 43 7.36 -7.98 2.73
CA ALA A 43 6.17 -7.66 1.99
C ALA A 43 6.44 -7.90 0.51
N ILE A 44 5.59 -8.70 -0.13
CA ILE A 44 5.62 -8.93 -1.58
C ILE A 44 4.31 -8.44 -2.17
N PHE A 45 4.41 -7.68 -3.25
CA PHE A 45 3.31 -7.10 -3.99
C PHE A 45 3.32 -7.67 -5.41
N GLY A 46 2.18 -8.18 -5.87
CA GLY A 46 1.99 -8.61 -7.25
C GLY A 46 0.85 -7.83 -7.88
N ASN A 47 1.04 -7.30 -9.10
CA ASN A 47 -0.01 -6.58 -9.80
C ASN A 47 -0.19 -7.04 -11.24
N VAL A 48 -1.45 -7.20 -11.65
CA VAL A 48 -1.92 -7.45 -13.01
C VAL A 48 -3.12 -6.53 -13.23
N GLY A 49 -3.00 -5.53 -14.10
CA GLY A 49 -4.03 -4.52 -14.33
C GLY A 49 -3.67 -3.17 -13.72
N ASP A 50 -4.69 -2.36 -13.44
CA ASP A 50 -4.60 -0.97 -13.00
C ASP A 50 -5.15 -0.71 -11.58
N ALA A 51 -5.47 -1.76 -10.85
CA ALA A 51 -5.50 -1.71 -9.39
C ALA A 51 -4.10 -1.39 -8.85
N ARG A 52 -4.03 -0.82 -7.64
CA ARG A 52 -2.79 -0.32 -7.06
C ARG A 52 -2.68 -0.62 -5.57
N ALA A 53 -1.46 -0.88 -5.12
CA ALA A 53 -1.07 -0.94 -3.73
C ALA A 53 -0.03 0.13 -3.40
N ILE A 54 -0.24 0.80 -2.27
CA ILE A 54 0.69 1.75 -1.67
C ILE A 54 1.02 1.31 -0.25
N MET A 55 2.20 1.68 0.21
CA MET A 55 2.65 1.50 1.59
C MET A 55 3.08 2.86 2.11
N GLY A 56 2.75 3.17 3.35
CA GLY A 56 3.26 4.38 3.97
C GLY A 56 3.45 4.24 5.45
N THR A 57 4.13 5.23 6.00
CA THR A 57 4.49 5.32 7.41
C THR A 57 3.97 6.62 7.97
N VAL A 58 3.28 6.56 9.09
CA VAL A 58 2.84 7.70 9.88
C VAL A 58 3.79 7.87 11.05
N PHE A 59 4.29 9.09 11.23
CA PHE A 59 5.17 9.50 12.31
C PHE A 59 4.47 10.52 13.19
N ILE A 60 4.49 10.32 14.50
CA ILE A 60 3.82 11.21 15.45
C ILE A 60 4.79 11.60 16.55
N SER A 61 4.89 12.90 16.78
CA SER A 61 5.64 13.47 17.90
C SER A 61 4.65 14.21 18.80
N PHE A 62 4.57 13.75 20.05
CA PHE A 62 3.90 14.50 21.11
C PHE A 62 4.94 15.44 21.72
N ASN A 63 4.61 16.72 21.85
CA ASN A 63 5.45 17.64 22.60
C ASN A 63 5.27 17.31 24.08
N ASP A 64 6.24 16.62 24.67
CA ASP A 64 6.35 16.55 26.12
C ASP A 64 6.89 17.91 26.59
N ASP A 65 6.04 18.71 27.22
CA ASP A 65 6.54 19.87 27.96
C ASP A 65 7.46 19.36 29.07
N ASP A 66 8.69 19.88 29.10
CA ASP A 66 9.78 19.57 30.04
C ASP A 66 9.33 19.13 31.43
N GLU A 67 10.01 18.10 31.94
CA GLU A 67 10.06 17.74 33.36
C GLU A 67 10.23 18.99 34.24
N THR A 68 9.14 19.56 34.75
CA THR A 68 9.25 20.34 35.97
C THR A 68 9.34 19.36 37.13
N ASN A 69 10.58 18.99 37.44
CA ASN A 69 10.99 18.60 38.78
C ASN A 69 10.43 19.64 39.77
N ASN A 70 9.29 19.33 40.37
CA ASN A 70 8.87 19.84 41.67
C ASN A 70 7.74 18.94 42.15
N GLY A 71 8.08 17.99 43.03
CA GLY A 71 7.08 17.31 43.81
C GLY A 71 6.26 18.34 44.56
N HIS A 72 4.98 18.47 44.23
CA HIS A 72 3.87 18.65 45.16
C HIS A 72 2.54 18.78 44.40
N SER A 73 1.59 17.94 44.82
CA SER A 73 0.14 18.03 44.62
C SER A 73 -0.43 17.64 43.24
N LEU A 74 -1.03 16.45 43.22
CA LEU A 74 -2.04 16.04 42.24
C LEU A 74 -3.18 17.08 42.14
N ASN A 75 -3.71 17.24 40.92
CA ASN A 75 -4.90 18.02 40.54
C ASN A 75 -4.68 19.45 40.03
N THR A 76 -3.76 19.68 39.10
CA THR A 76 -3.93 20.79 38.11
C THR A 76 -3.15 20.55 36.80
N LEU A 77 -3.50 19.52 36.01
CA LEU A 77 -3.10 19.50 34.58
C LEU A 77 -4.00 20.47 33.79
N SER A 78 -3.75 21.76 33.95
CA SER A 78 -4.29 22.79 33.09
C SER A 78 -3.22 23.24 32.10
N LYS A 79 -3.42 22.83 30.84
CA LYS A 79 -3.10 23.58 29.62
C LYS A 79 -1.65 24.01 29.43
N LYS A 80 -0.93 23.14 28.73
CA LYS A 80 0.01 23.56 27.68
C LYS A 80 -0.08 22.49 26.61
N ASN A 81 -0.88 22.74 25.56
CA ASN A 81 -1.24 21.69 24.60
C ASN A 81 -0.93 22.19 23.20
N HIS A 82 0.34 22.07 22.78
CA HIS A 82 0.63 22.13 21.35
C HIS A 82 -0.01 20.90 20.67
N PRO A 83 -0.66 21.07 19.49
CA PRO A 83 -1.18 19.92 18.76
C PRO A 83 -0.03 18.95 18.42
N PRO A 84 -0.29 17.62 18.43
CA PRO A 84 0.70 16.65 18.03
C PRO A 84 1.12 16.91 16.59
N ILE A 85 2.39 16.70 16.28
CA ILE A 85 2.90 16.85 14.93
C ILE A 85 2.83 15.49 14.26
N ILE A 86 2.07 15.43 13.17
CA ILE A 86 1.85 14.23 12.37
C ILE A 86 2.52 14.45 11.03
N GLU A 87 3.48 13.60 10.71
CA GLU A 87 4.16 13.56 9.43
C GLU A 87 3.96 12.18 8.83
N PHE A 88 4.03 12.09 7.50
CA PHE A 88 3.83 10.81 6.83
C PHE A 88 4.60 10.75 5.52
N GLU A 89 4.96 9.52 5.17
CA GLU A 89 5.67 9.19 3.95
C GLU A 89 4.91 8.06 3.23
N VAL A 90 4.73 8.20 1.92
CA VAL A 90 3.99 7.23 1.10
C VAL A 90 4.85 6.76 -0.07
N HIS A 91 4.80 5.46 -0.34
CA HIS A 91 5.51 4.81 -1.42
C HIS A 91 4.55 3.95 -2.24
N ARG A 92 4.60 4.12 -3.55
CA ARG A 92 3.88 3.26 -4.48
C ARG A 92 4.59 1.91 -4.58
N MET A 93 3.87 0.83 -4.27
CA MET A 93 4.46 -0.52 -4.24
C MET A 93 4.21 -1.30 -5.53
N THR A 94 3.22 -0.92 -6.33
CA THR A 94 2.88 -1.57 -7.59
C THR A 94 2.81 -0.58 -8.74
N GLN A 95 3.06 -1.07 -9.95
CA GLN A 95 2.90 -0.30 -11.17
C GLN A 95 1.55 -0.59 -11.82
N ASP A 96 0.84 0.46 -12.23
CA ASP A 96 -0.40 0.33 -13.00
C ASP A 96 -0.07 -0.07 -14.44
N HIS A 97 -0.78 -1.06 -14.96
CA HIS A 97 -0.63 -1.53 -16.33
C HIS A 97 -1.70 -0.91 -17.24
N LYS A 98 -1.71 0.43 -17.35
CA LYS A 98 -2.59 1.13 -18.30
C LYS A 98 -1.90 1.25 -19.68
N PRO A 99 -2.59 1.03 -20.80
CA PRO A 99 -2.04 1.16 -22.14
C PRO A 99 -2.01 2.64 -22.56
N THR A 100 -1.25 3.43 -21.82
CA THR A 100 -1.14 4.88 -22.01
C THR A 100 0.32 5.29 -22.12
N VAL A 101 0.56 6.42 -22.76
CA VAL A 101 1.87 7.08 -22.85
C VAL A 101 1.76 8.45 -22.19
N THR A 102 1.50 8.49 -20.89
CA THR A 102 1.59 9.72 -20.11
C THR A 102 2.97 9.81 -19.45
N SER A 103 3.36 10.98 -18.96
CA SER A 103 4.63 11.16 -18.23
C SER A 103 4.74 10.27 -16.99
N ASP A 104 3.60 9.91 -16.42
CA ASP A 104 3.49 9.26 -15.11
C ASP A 104 3.38 7.73 -15.25
N HIS A 105 3.27 7.23 -16.49
CA HIS A 105 3.15 5.82 -16.80
C HIS A 105 4.31 5.33 -17.66
N ASP A 106 4.81 4.14 -17.32
CA ASP A 106 5.92 3.50 -18.03
C ASP A 106 5.47 3.05 -19.43
N PRO A 107 6.16 3.48 -20.51
CA PRO A 107 5.81 3.08 -21.86
C PRO A 107 6.10 1.60 -22.16
N SER A 108 6.72 0.85 -21.24
CA SER A 108 7.05 -0.57 -21.39
C SER A 108 5.87 -1.43 -21.85
N GLU A 109 4.66 -1.20 -21.31
CA GLU A 109 3.46 -1.94 -21.71
C GLU A 109 3.05 -1.67 -23.15
N VAL A 110 3.11 -0.41 -23.60
CA VAL A 110 2.77 -0.04 -24.98
C VAL A 110 3.79 -0.63 -25.96
N ILE A 111 5.08 -0.62 -25.59
CA ILE A 111 6.14 -1.25 -26.38
C ILE A 111 5.91 -2.76 -26.45
N ARG A 112 5.61 -3.41 -25.33
CA ARG A 112 5.31 -4.85 -25.25
C ARG A 112 4.15 -5.22 -26.17
N ILE A 113 3.03 -4.49 -26.07
CA ILE A 113 1.83 -4.73 -26.91
C ILE A 113 2.19 -4.66 -28.40
N ARG A 114 2.95 -3.64 -28.82
CA ARG A 114 3.39 -3.47 -30.21
C ARG A 114 4.33 -4.56 -30.69
N ASN A 115 5.28 -4.98 -29.84
CA ASN A 115 6.21 -6.07 -30.15
C ASN A 115 5.49 -7.41 -30.33
N CYS A 116 4.36 -7.60 -29.63
CA CYS A 116 3.49 -8.75 -29.81
C CYS A 116 2.59 -8.65 -31.07
N GLY A 117 2.71 -7.60 -31.88
CA GLY A 117 1.88 -7.36 -33.07
C GLY A 117 0.54 -6.68 -32.79
N GLY A 118 0.31 -6.24 -31.55
CA GLY A 118 -0.89 -5.51 -31.15
C GLY A 118 -0.76 -4.01 -31.36
N TYR A 119 -1.83 -3.28 -31.04
CA TYR A 119 -1.85 -1.82 -31.10
C TYR A 119 -2.59 -1.22 -29.90
N VAL A 120 -2.34 0.07 -29.67
CA VAL A 120 -3.02 0.86 -28.64
C VAL A 120 -3.68 2.05 -29.33
N ILE A 121 -4.99 2.18 -29.18
CA ILE A 121 -5.80 3.28 -29.73
C ILE A 121 -6.75 3.75 -28.63
N ASN A 122 -6.94 5.07 -28.48
CA ASN A 122 -7.80 5.68 -27.46
C ASN A 122 -7.50 5.19 -26.03
N SER A 123 -6.21 5.05 -25.69
CA SER A 123 -5.78 4.52 -24.39
C SER A 123 -6.35 3.14 -24.08
N ARG A 124 -6.53 2.31 -25.11
CA ARG A 124 -7.03 0.94 -25.00
C ARG A 124 -6.19 -0.04 -25.81
N THR A 125 -5.86 -1.17 -25.19
CA THR A 125 -5.19 -2.31 -25.85
C THR A 125 -6.15 -2.91 -26.88
N MET A 126 -5.67 -3.07 -28.12
CA MET A 126 -6.47 -3.49 -29.27
C MET A 126 -7.74 -2.65 -29.52
N GLY A 127 -7.77 -1.40 -29.00
CA GLY A 127 -8.94 -0.52 -29.06
C GLY A 127 -10.10 -0.90 -28.14
N THR A 128 -9.98 -2.00 -27.39
CA THR A 128 -11.06 -2.57 -26.56
C THR A 128 -10.77 -2.46 -25.07
N TYR A 129 -9.59 -2.89 -24.61
CA TYR A 129 -9.31 -3.10 -23.19
C TYR A 129 -8.65 -1.88 -22.55
N GLY A 130 -9.16 -1.41 -21.40
CA GLY A 130 -8.60 -0.28 -20.65
C GLY A 130 -7.28 -0.59 -19.92
N VAL A 131 -6.87 -1.86 -19.92
CA VAL A 131 -5.65 -2.35 -19.26
C VAL A 131 -4.72 -3.02 -20.28
N ALA A 132 -3.44 -3.15 -19.93
CA ALA A 132 -2.43 -3.88 -20.68
C ALA A 132 -2.18 -5.30 -20.12
N ARG A 133 -2.56 -5.54 -18.86
CA ARG A 133 -2.45 -6.83 -18.20
C ARG A 133 -3.76 -7.20 -17.50
N ALA A 134 -4.17 -8.46 -17.62
CA ALA A 134 -5.34 -9.02 -16.94
C ALA A 134 -5.18 -10.53 -16.77
N LEU A 135 -5.87 -11.10 -15.78
CA LEU A 135 -6.14 -12.53 -15.72
C LEU A 135 -7.41 -12.80 -16.55
N GLY A 136 -7.51 -13.96 -17.19
CA GLY A 136 -8.62 -14.25 -18.11
C GLY A 136 -8.43 -13.61 -19.48
N ASP A 137 -9.53 -13.08 -20.06
CA ASP A 137 -9.59 -12.44 -21.38
C ASP A 137 -8.79 -13.19 -22.46
N TRP A 138 -8.99 -14.51 -22.53
CA TRP A 138 -8.04 -15.40 -23.20
C TRP A 138 -7.80 -15.05 -24.67
N GLU A 139 -8.86 -14.68 -25.39
CA GLU A 139 -8.84 -14.33 -26.81
C GLU A 139 -7.99 -13.08 -27.12
N SER A 140 -7.70 -12.26 -26.12
CA SER A 140 -6.91 -11.03 -26.26
C SER A 140 -5.40 -11.25 -26.08
N ARG A 141 -4.97 -12.48 -25.81
CA ARG A 141 -3.55 -12.85 -25.73
C ARG A 141 -2.93 -12.89 -27.14
N PRO A 142 -1.65 -12.52 -27.30
CA PRO A 142 -0.69 -12.14 -26.25
C PRO A 142 -0.69 -10.64 -25.89
N PHE A 143 -1.65 -9.85 -26.39
CA PHE A 143 -1.66 -8.40 -26.21
C PHE A 143 -1.96 -8.03 -24.75
N LEU A 144 -2.91 -8.72 -24.13
CA LEU A 144 -3.17 -8.66 -22.69
C LEU A 144 -2.30 -9.71 -21.98
N SER A 145 -1.30 -9.26 -21.22
CA SER A 145 -0.42 -10.18 -20.47
C SER A 145 -1.06 -10.60 -19.15
N ASN A 146 -0.87 -11.86 -18.76
CA ASN A 146 -1.22 -12.35 -17.43
C ASN A 146 -0.02 -12.44 -16.49
N GLU A 147 1.14 -11.95 -16.91
CA GLU A 147 2.34 -11.95 -16.09
C GLU A 147 2.28 -10.79 -15.09
N PRO A 148 2.33 -11.05 -13.77
CA PRO A 148 2.33 -9.99 -12.78
C PRO A 148 3.65 -9.22 -12.78
N HIS A 149 3.57 -7.91 -12.56
CA HIS A 149 4.71 -7.18 -12.01
C HIS A 149 4.78 -7.52 -10.52
N VAL A 150 5.93 -8.03 -10.08
CA VAL A 150 6.22 -8.32 -8.67
C VAL A 150 7.23 -7.32 -8.12
N ASN A 151 6.92 -6.72 -6.98
CA ASN A 151 7.81 -5.88 -6.20
C ASN A 151 7.84 -6.36 -4.75
N GLY A 152 8.89 -6.07 -3.99
CA GLY A 152 8.98 -6.45 -2.58
C GLY A 152 9.87 -5.55 -1.76
N CYS A 153 9.60 -5.48 -0.47
CA CYS A 153 10.40 -4.75 0.50
C CYS A 153 10.53 -5.49 1.82
N VAL A 154 11.56 -5.14 2.59
CA VAL A 154 11.73 -5.57 3.97
C VAL A 154 10.95 -4.63 4.86
N LEU A 155 10.06 -5.18 5.68
CA LEU A 155 9.32 -4.41 6.68
C LEU A 155 10.21 -4.23 7.90
N THR A 156 10.58 -2.99 8.17
CA THR A 156 11.32 -2.63 9.38
C THR A 156 10.38 -2.66 10.58
N CYS A 157 10.83 -3.22 11.70
CA CYS A 157 10.14 -3.02 12.97
C CYS A 157 10.24 -1.53 13.35
N PRO A 158 9.17 -0.87 13.80
CA PRO A 158 9.29 0.50 14.29
C PRO A 158 10.13 0.50 15.57
N ILE A 159 11.12 1.39 15.59
CA ILE A 159 11.95 1.82 16.73
C ILE A 159 12.48 0.68 17.63
N THR A 160 13.62 0.10 17.23
CA THR A 160 14.66 -0.22 18.22
C THR A 160 15.78 0.79 18.04
N THR A 161 15.99 1.59 19.06
CA THR A 161 17.03 2.62 19.22
C THR A 161 18.37 2.20 18.60
N THR A 162 18.89 3.05 17.69
CA THR A 162 20.29 3.10 17.21
C THR A 162 21.00 1.80 16.84
N CYS A 163 21.35 1.65 15.55
CA CYS A 163 22.72 1.30 15.18
C CYS A 163 23.06 1.88 13.80
N ALA A 164 23.76 3.02 13.81
CA ALA A 164 24.65 3.34 12.71
C ALA A 164 25.71 2.25 12.65
N THR A 165 25.65 1.39 11.63
CA THR A 165 26.78 0.54 11.29
C THR A 165 27.25 0.94 9.90
N THR A 166 28.44 1.53 9.90
CA THR A 166 29.32 1.75 8.75
C THR A 166 29.28 0.56 7.79
N CYS A 167 28.90 0.79 6.53
CA CYS A 167 29.21 -0.12 5.43
C CYS A 167 30.47 0.39 4.71
N GLU A 168 31.61 -0.21 5.07
CA GLU A 168 32.74 -0.32 4.14
C GLU A 168 32.35 -1.27 2.99
N GLY A 169 32.92 -1.01 1.82
CA GLY A 169 32.33 -1.37 0.53
C GLY A 169 32.26 -2.86 0.19
N ASN A 170 31.41 -3.19 -0.79
CA ASN A 170 31.90 -3.83 -2.01
C ASN A 170 30.91 -3.68 -3.17
N HIS A 171 31.46 -3.39 -4.34
CA HIS A 171 30.76 -3.32 -5.63
C HIS A 171 30.30 -4.72 -6.05
N ASP A 172 28.99 -4.96 -6.14
CA ASP A 172 28.40 -5.95 -7.04
C ASP A 172 27.04 -5.43 -7.53
N SER A 173 27.06 -4.75 -8.67
CA SER A 173 25.87 -4.31 -9.40
C SER A 173 25.26 -5.52 -10.12
N ASN A 174 24.05 -5.96 -9.73
CA ASN A 174 23.00 -6.52 -10.61
C ASN A 174 21.79 -7.17 -9.88
N ASN A 175 21.55 -6.87 -8.59
CA ASN A 175 20.25 -7.11 -7.96
C ASN A 175 19.97 -5.97 -6.99
N CYS A 176 19.21 -4.98 -7.42
CA CYS A 176 18.80 -3.89 -6.54
C CYS A 176 17.70 -4.42 -5.61
N GLU A 177 18.11 -5.03 -4.49
CA GLU A 177 17.27 -5.06 -3.30
C GLU A 177 16.99 -3.60 -2.93
N GLN A 178 15.79 -3.12 -3.26
CA GLN A 178 15.38 -1.78 -2.85
C GLN A 178 15.05 -1.86 -1.36
N LEU A 179 16.10 -1.73 -0.53
CA LEU A 179 15.94 -1.43 0.87
C LEU A 179 15.29 -0.04 0.92
N LEU A 180 13.97 0.02 1.15
CA LEU A 180 13.34 1.25 1.61
C LEU A 180 13.85 1.49 3.03
N THR A 181 15.07 2.00 3.13
CA THR A 181 15.54 2.69 4.32
C THR A 181 14.69 3.94 4.47
N THR A 182 13.69 3.81 5.34
CA THR A 182 12.96 4.90 5.99
C THR A 182 13.92 6.02 6.38
N THR A 183 13.45 7.26 6.33
CA THR A 183 14.10 8.52 6.75
C THR A 183 14.69 9.38 5.61
N THR A 184 13.83 9.92 4.74
CA THR A 184 14.15 11.14 3.96
C THR A 184 13.86 12.43 4.73
N LEU A 185 13.56 12.33 6.03
CA LEU A 185 13.09 13.46 6.81
C LEU A 185 14.24 14.41 7.20
N SER A 186 14.17 15.64 6.70
CA SER A 186 15.24 16.65 6.71
C SER A 186 15.61 17.25 8.08
N THR A 187 15.07 16.74 9.19
CA THR A 187 15.42 17.19 10.55
C THR A 187 15.55 16.01 11.50
N PRO A 188 16.62 15.92 12.33
CA PRO A 188 16.73 14.90 13.36
C PRO A 188 15.64 15.15 14.41
N ARG A 189 14.53 14.43 14.28
CA ARG A 189 13.41 14.45 15.22
C ARG A 189 13.21 13.07 15.80
N THR A 190 13.01 12.99 17.11
CA THR A 190 12.60 11.77 17.79
C THR A 190 11.09 11.59 17.68
N TRP A 191 10.66 10.51 17.04
CA TRP A 191 9.25 10.14 16.90
C TRP A 191 8.78 9.37 18.13
N THR A 192 7.62 9.74 18.65
CA THR A 192 7.00 9.04 19.78
C THR A 192 6.26 7.79 19.30
N LEU A 193 5.67 7.86 18.11
CA LEU A 193 4.97 6.75 17.48
C LEU A 193 5.31 6.71 15.99
N GLU A 194 5.59 5.51 15.50
CA GLU A 194 5.74 5.20 14.10
C GLU A 194 4.78 4.07 13.75
N LYS A 195 4.03 4.22 12.66
CA LYS A 195 3.08 3.20 12.22
C LYS A 195 3.09 3.01 10.72
N GLN A 196 3.35 1.78 10.29
CA GLN A 196 3.29 1.38 8.87
C GLN A 196 1.92 0.82 8.50
N MET A 197 1.46 1.17 7.30
CA MET A 197 0.20 0.69 6.75
C MET A 197 0.33 0.40 5.26
N ILE A 198 -0.45 -0.58 4.80
CA ILE A 198 -0.58 -0.94 3.40
C ILE A 198 -2.02 -0.68 2.98
N ILE A 199 -2.19 -0.08 1.80
CA ILE A 199 -3.50 0.23 1.23
C ILE A 199 -3.54 -0.36 -0.16
N LEU A 200 -4.54 -1.20 -0.43
CA LEU A 200 -4.85 -1.74 -1.75
C LEU A 200 -6.18 -1.17 -2.20
N GLY A 201 -6.28 -0.75 -3.45
CA GLY A 201 -7.53 -0.25 -4.02
C GLY A 201 -7.68 -0.58 -5.50
N CYS A 202 -8.92 -0.65 -5.98
CA CYS A 202 -9.19 -0.65 -7.42
C CYS A 202 -9.09 0.77 -8.01
N ASP A 203 -9.05 0.84 -9.33
CA ASP A 203 -9.06 2.06 -10.14
C ASP A 203 -10.17 3.06 -9.76
N GLY A 204 -11.36 2.59 -9.35
CA GLY A 204 -12.41 3.46 -8.82
C GLY A 204 -12.00 4.36 -7.66
N VAL A 205 -10.91 4.04 -6.96
CA VAL A 205 -10.27 4.90 -5.96
C VAL A 205 -9.23 5.81 -6.63
N TRP A 206 -8.32 5.20 -7.38
CA TRP A 206 -7.10 5.84 -7.90
C TRP A 206 -7.32 6.75 -9.10
N ASP A 207 -8.47 6.64 -9.76
CA ASP A 207 -8.86 7.53 -10.85
C ASP A 207 -9.28 8.92 -10.36
N VAL A 208 -9.67 9.04 -9.08
CA VAL A 208 -10.12 10.31 -8.50
C VAL A 208 -9.29 10.76 -7.30
N LEU A 209 -8.44 9.90 -6.74
CA LEU A 209 -7.56 10.21 -5.60
C LEU A 209 -6.11 9.87 -5.88
N SER A 210 -5.20 10.75 -5.46
CA SER A 210 -3.77 10.48 -5.52
C SER A 210 -3.30 9.56 -4.38
N ASP A 211 -2.11 8.98 -4.54
CA ASP A 211 -1.48 8.17 -3.48
C ASP A 211 -1.35 8.97 -2.17
N GLN A 212 -1.02 10.25 -2.30
CA GLN A 212 -0.86 11.17 -1.18
C GLN A 212 -2.19 11.43 -0.47
N ASP A 213 -3.26 11.75 -1.22
CA ASP A 213 -4.58 12.03 -0.64
C ASP A 213 -5.10 10.82 0.15
N VAL A 214 -4.99 9.63 -0.42
CA VAL A 214 -5.43 8.38 0.21
C VAL A 214 -4.65 8.10 1.50
N PHE A 215 -3.33 8.29 1.48
CA PHE A 215 -2.52 8.04 2.66
C PHE A 215 -2.71 9.12 3.74
N GLU A 216 -2.89 10.38 3.36
CA GLU A 216 -3.20 11.47 4.28
C GLU A 216 -4.52 11.22 5.03
N MET A 217 -5.59 10.87 4.30
CA MET A 217 -6.88 10.49 4.89
C MET A 217 -6.75 9.30 5.84
N THR A 218 -5.90 8.32 5.47
CA THR A 218 -5.59 7.16 6.30
C THR A 218 -4.91 7.57 7.60
N ALA A 219 -3.84 8.35 7.52
CA ALA A 219 -3.08 8.83 8.67
C ALA A 219 -3.96 9.61 9.65
N PHE A 220 -4.74 10.57 9.15
CA PHE A 220 -5.63 11.37 10.00
C PHE A 220 -6.76 10.55 10.60
N THR A 221 -7.45 9.72 9.80
CA THR A 221 -8.59 8.94 10.29
C THR A 221 -8.15 7.90 11.31
N TRP A 222 -7.01 7.25 11.06
CA TRP A 222 -6.42 6.30 12.00
C TRP A 222 -5.98 7.01 13.29
N PHE A 223 -5.30 8.15 13.20
CA PHE A 223 -4.86 8.90 14.39
C PHE A 223 -6.04 9.25 15.29
N HIS A 224 -7.07 9.89 14.74
CA HIS A 224 -8.25 10.29 15.51
C HIS A 224 -9.04 9.10 16.05
N SER A 225 -9.07 7.98 15.35
CA SER A 225 -9.80 6.80 15.81
C SER A 225 -9.09 6.09 16.97
N ASN A 226 -7.76 6.20 17.05
CA ASN A 226 -6.97 5.58 18.13
C ASN A 226 -6.61 6.55 19.28
N HIS A 227 -6.66 7.86 19.04
CA HIS A 227 -6.24 8.88 20.00
C HIS A 227 -7.33 9.92 20.32
N SER A 228 -8.59 9.68 19.92
CA SER A 228 -9.70 10.52 20.36
C SER A 228 -9.74 10.52 21.89
N MET A 229 -9.35 11.67 22.46
CA MET A 229 -9.37 11.95 23.89
C MET A 229 -10.70 11.49 24.50
N THR A 230 -10.58 10.75 25.59
CA THR A 230 -11.65 10.50 26.55
C THR A 230 -12.24 11.84 26.99
N ILE A 231 -13.33 12.28 26.37
CA ILE A 231 -14.28 13.10 27.11
C ILE A 231 -14.90 12.13 28.11
N ASN A 232 -14.41 12.22 29.34
CA ASN A 232 -14.96 11.58 30.53
C ASN A 232 -16.45 11.95 30.63
N ASN A 233 -17.31 11.13 30.06
CA ASN A 233 -18.62 10.89 30.64
C ASN A 233 -18.46 9.62 31.45
N ASN A 234 -18.35 9.82 32.77
CA ASN A 234 -18.20 8.78 33.77
C ASN A 234 -19.16 7.61 33.52
N ASN A 235 -18.62 6.41 33.77
CA ASN A 235 -19.25 5.09 33.77
C ASN A 235 -19.11 4.32 32.46
N THR A 236 -18.00 3.59 32.30
CA THR A 236 -18.02 2.12 32.38
C THR A 236 -16.61 1.53 32.22
N SER A 237 -16.38 0.50 33.02
CA SER A 237 -15.24 -0.41 33.13
C SER A 237 -14.33 -0.60 31.89
N SER A 238 -13.04 -0.47 32.14
CA SER A 238 -11.91 -0.92 31.33
C SER A 238 -12.06 -2.39 30.88
N ILE A 239 -12.18 -2.61 29.58
CA ILE A 239 -12.15 -3.92 28.91
C ILE A 239 -10.79 -4.03 28.18
N PRO A 240 -10.11 -5.19 28.19
CA PRO A 240 -8.73 -5.28 27.76
C PRO A 240 -8.57 -5.10 26.24
N LEU A 241 -7.49 -4.42 25.87
CA LEU A 241 -6.99 -4.14 24.53
C LEU A 241 -6.78 -5.46 23.75
N SER A 242 -7.75 -5.86 22.93
CA SER A 242 -7.66 -6.99 22.02
C SER A 242 -8.01 -6.57 20.58
N SER A 243 -7.56 -7.35 19.61
CA SER A 243 -7.58 -7.16 18.14
C SER A 243 -8.88 -6.65 17.48
N SER A 244 -9.98 -6.54 18.21
CA SER A 244 -11.24 -5.96 17.75
C SER A 244 -11.19 -4.43 17.56
N ILE A 245 -10.29 -3.71 18.24
CA ILE A 245 -10.19 -2.23 18.11
C ILE A 245 -9.43 -1.84 16.82
N THR A 246 -8.37 -2.57 16.46
CA THR A 246 -7.58 -2.28 15.25
C THR A 246 -8.41 -2.48 13.98
N THR A 247 -9.18 -3.57 13.91
CA THR A 247 -10.11 -3.83 12.79
C THR A 247 -11.18 -2.75 12.65
N HIS A 248 -11.67 -2.18 13.77
CA HIS A 248 -12.65 -1.10 13.71
C HIS A 248 -12.05 0.19 13.13
N SER A 249 -10.80 0.49 13.49
CA SER A 249 -10.09 1.65 12.94
C SER A 249 -9.84 1.50 11.44
N THR A 250 -9.31 0.36 10.98
CA THR A 250 -9.02 0.16 9.54
C THR A 250 -10.28 0.11 8.69
N ASN A 251 -11.35 -0.52 9.18
CA ASN A 251 -12.64 -0.53 8.48
C ASN A 251 -13.21 0.88 8.32
N LYS A 252 -13.07 1.73 9.34
CA LYS A 252 -13.48 3.13 9.28
C LYS A 252 -12.64 3.91 8.27
N VAL A 253 -11.33 3.68 8.23
CA VAL A 253 -10.45 4.27 7.21
C VAL A 253 -10.91 3.86 5.81
N SER A 254 -11.13 2.56 5.55
CA SER A 254 -11.61 2.07 4.26
C SER A 254 -12.94 2.71 3.84
N ALA A 255 -13.87 2.89 4.79
CA ALA A 255 -15.15 3.55 4.52
C ALA A 255 -14.97 5.03 4.17
N VAL A 256 -14.10 5.76 4.88
CA VAL A 256 -13.79 7.16 4.58
C VAL A 256 -13.20 7.32 3.18
N ILE A 257 -12.22 6.47 2.81
CA ILE A 257 -11.62 6.52 1.47
C ILE A 257 -12.68 6.24 0.40
N ARG A 258 -13.53 5.22 0.60
CA ARG A 258 -14.62 4.89 -0.32
C ARG A 258 -15.58 6.06 -0.51
N ASP A 259 -16.07 6.64 0.58
CA ASP A 259 -17.08 7.70 0.53
C ASP A 259 -16.50 8.99 -0.06
N PHE A 260 -15.22 9.25 0.20
CA PHE A 260 -14.51 10.38 -0.40
C PHE A 260 -14.28 10.16 -1.90
N ALA A 261 -13.87 8.96 -2.34
CA ALA A 261 -13.74 8.63 -3.75
C ALA A 261 -15.09 8.75 -4.50
N HIS A 262 -16.18 8.27 -3.89
CA HIS A 262 -17.52 8.45 -4.45
C HIS A 262 -17.90 9.93 -4.56
N SER A 263 -17.64 10.72 -3.51
CA SER A 263 -17.94 12.16 -3.47
C SER A 263 -17.06 12.97 -4.44
N ALA A 264 -15.84 12.52 -4.71
CA ALA A 264 -14.92 13.08 -5.69
C ALA A 264 -15.33 12.79 -7.15
N GLY A 265 -16.39 11.98 -7.35
CA GLY A 265 -16.98 11.72 -8.66
C GLY A 265 -16.56 10.40 -9.30
N SER A 266 -16.06 9.43 -8.52
CA SER A 266 -15.79 8.09 -9.04
C SER A 266 -17.08 7.46 -9.59
N THR A 267 -17.01 6.98 -10.83
CA THR A 267 -18.13 6.35 -11.55
C THR A 267 -18.03 4.83 -11.58
N ASP A 268 -16.99 4.24 -10.99
CA ASP A 268 -16.73 2.80 -11.00
C ASP A 268 -17.07 2.14 -9.65
N ASN A 269 -16.90 0.83 -9.57
CA ASN A 269 -16.89 0.08 -8.33
C ASN A 269 -15.70 0.51 -7.49
N ILE A 270 -15.92 0.69 -6.18
CA ILE A 270 -14.91 1.19 -5.24
C ILE A 270 -14.67 0.11 -4.19
N SER A 271 -13.46 -0.45 -4.20
CA SER A 271 -12.99 -1.45 -3.24
C SER A 271 -11.65 -1.00 -2.66
N VAL A 272 -11.54 -0.98 -1.34
CA VAL A 272 -10.34 -0.56 -0.59
C VAL A 272 -10.09 -1.54 0.54
N ILE A 273 -8.82 -1.94 0.72
CA ILE A 273 -8.34 -2.74 1.83
C ILE A 273 -7.22 -1.97 2.51
N VAL A 274 -7.36 -1.74 3.82
CA VAL A 274 -6.34 -1.10 4.66
C VAL A 274 -5.82 -2.12 5.65
N ILE A 275 -4.50 -2.31 5.65
CA ILE A 275 -3.79 -3.26 6.50
C ILE A 275 -2.87 -2.46 7.41
N GLU A 276 -3.05 -2.64 8.71
CA GLU A 276 -2.19 -2.09 9.73
C GLU A 276 -1.10 -3.12 10.09
N LEU A 277 0.18 -2.74 10.02
CA LEU A 277 1.35 -3.62 10.24
C LEU A 277 1.89 -3.62 11.68
#